data_AF-A0A2R7RVN8-F1
#
_entry.id   AF-A0A2R7RVN8-F1
#
_cell.length_a   1.000
_cell.length_b   1.000
_cell.length_c   1.000
_cell.angle_alpha   90.00
_cell.angle_beta   90.00
_cell.angle_gamma   90.00
#
_symmetry.space_group_name_H-M   'P 1'
#
loop_
_entity.id
_entity.type
_entity.pdbx_description
1 polymer ?
#
loop_
_entity_poly.entity_id
_entity_poly.type
_entity_poly.pdbx_seq_one_letter_code
_entity_poly.pdbx_strand_id
1 'polypeptide(L)' 'MLWTLTSGEPVFDAAGRHTGWRGVSHNITGERLALQQHQRTASLLDRLLRASPDAICVARFSDGQIRFANAGFCSMVGR' A
#
# COMPACT_ATOMS: atom_id res chain seq x y z
N MET A 1 10.03 -1.76 -16.24
CA MET A 1 10.14 -3.08 -15.58
C MET A 1 8.76 -3.70 -15.57
N LEU A 2 8.60 -4.95 -16.03
CA LEU A 2 7.33 -5.67 -16.11
C LEU A 2 7.15 -6.52 -14.84
N TRP A 3 6.00 -6.40 -14.17
CA TRP A 3 5.64 -7.25 -13.04
C TRP A 3 4.64 -8.32 -13.50
N THR A 4 4.97 -9.57 -13.20
CA THR A 4 4.10 -10.71 -13.48
C THR A 4 3.87 -11.51 -12.20
N LEU A 5 2.64 -11.97 -12.02
CA LEU A 5 2.30 -13.00 -11.05
C LEU A 5 2.16 -14.31 -11.83
N THR A 6 3.03 -15.26 -11.55
CA THR A 6 3.03 -16.55 -12.25
C THR A 6 2.83 -17.68 -11.26
N SER A 7 1.96 -18.62 -11.61
CA SER A 7 1.82 -19.90 -10.92
C SER A 7 1.99 -21.01 -11.94
N GLY A 8 2.72 -22.06 -11.59
CA GLY A 8 2.91 -23.19 -12.47
C GLY A 8 3.34 -24.43 -11.71
N GLU A 9 2.94 -25.58 -12.24
CA GLU A 9 3.31 -26.90 -11.75
C GLU A 9 4.05 -27.68 -12.85
N PRO A 10 5.01 -28.54 -12.47
CA PRO A 10 5.65 -29.43 -13.40
C PRO A 10 4.67 -30.53 -13.86
N VAL A 11 4.70 -30.84 -15.14
CA VAL A 11 3.95 -31.93 -15.77
C VAL A 11 4.89 -33.10 -16.00
N PHE A 12 4.40 -34.30 -15.70
CA PHE A 12 5.14 -35.55 -15.88
C PHE A 12 4.37 -36.48 -16.83
N ASP A 13 5.10 -37.32 -17.57
CA ASP A 13 4.48 -38.44 -18.31
C ASP A 13 4.09 -39.60 -17.36
N ALA A 14 3.44 -40.62 -17.92
CA ALA A 14 3.03 -41.80 -17.15
C ALA A 14 4.20 -42.59 -16.54
N ALA A 15 5.42 -42.39 -17.03
CA ALA A 15 6.64 -42.99 -16.48
C ALA A 15 7.32 -42.10 -15.42
N GLY A 16 6.70 -40.97 -15.05
CA GLY A 16 7.21 -40.03 -14.05
C GLY A 16 8.32 -39.11 -14.56
N ARG A 17 8.57 -39.05 -15.88
CA ARG A 17 9.58 -38.16 -16.45
C ARG A 17 8.98 -36.78 -16.70
N HIS A 18 9.71 -35.74 -16.32
CA HIS A 18 9.31 -34.35 -16.50
C HIS A 18 9.16 -34.01 -18.00
N THR A 19 7.97 -33.56 -18.39
CA THR A 19 7.61 -33.21 -19.78
C THR A 19 7.41 -31.71 -20.00
N GLY A 20 7.35 -30.91 -18.94
CA GLY A 20 7.31 -29.45 -19.04
C GLY A 20 6.61 -28.79 -17.86
N TRP A 21 6.27 -27.52 -18.05
CA TRP A 21 5.59 -26.71 -17.04
C TRP A 21 4.21 -26.31 -17.55
N ARG A 22 3.21 -26.47 -16.70
CA ARG A 22 1.87 -25.94 -16.93
C ARG A 22 1.63 -24.82 -15.93
N GLY A 23 1.41 -23.61 -16.44
CA GLY A 23 1.21 -22.46 -15.59
C GLY A 23 0.47 -21.32 -16.28
N VAL A 24 0.08 -20.35 -15.47
CA VAL A 24 -0.56 -19.10 -15.89
C VAL A 24 0.27 -17.93 -15.41
N SER A 25 0.41 -16.92 -16.25
CA SER A 25 1.07 -15.66 -15.92
C SER A 25 0.07 -14.52 -16.08
N HIS A 26 -0.05 -13.69 -15.06
CA HIS A 26 -0.87 -12.50 -15.09
C HIS A 26 0.04 -11.27 -15.00
N ASN A 27 -0.11 -10.34 -15.92
CA ASN A 27 0.59 -9.05 -15.86
C ASN A 27 -0.07 -8.20 -14.76
N ILE A 28 0.68 -7.92 -13.70
CA ILE A 28 0.21 -7.13 -12.54
C ILE A 28 0.88 -5.74 -12.48
N THR A 29 1.43 -5.28 -13.60
CA THR A 29 2.22 -4.04 -13.62
C THR A 29 1.38 -2.83 -13.27
N GLY A 30 0.14 -2.76 -13.78
CA GLY A 30 -0.76 -1.64 -13.51
C GLY A 30 -1.14 -1.55 -12.03
N GLU A 31 -1.50 -2.67 -11.44
CA GLU A 31 -1.88 -2.83 -10.04
C GLU A 31 -0.72 -2.44 -9.12
N ARG A 32 0.50 -2.88 -9.45
CA ARG A 32 1.71 -2.54 -8.70
C ARG A 32 2.00 -1.05 -8.77
N LEU A 33 1.91 -0.43 -9.95
CA LEU A 33 2.14 1.00 -10.10
C LEU A 33 1.08 1.82 -9.36
N ALA A 34 -0.19 1.44 -9.43
CA ALA A 34 -1.26 2.09 -8.70
C ALA A 34 -1.04 2.00 -7.18
N LEU A 35 -0.71 0.82 -6.67
CA LEU A 35 -0.39 0.63 -5.25
C LEU A 35 0.80 1.49 -4.80
N GLN A 36 1.88 1.51 -5.60
CA GLN A 36 3.05 2.34 -5.30
C GLN A 36 2.72 3.84 -5.32
N GLN A 37 1.89 4.28 -6.27
CA GLN A 37 1.44 5.67 -6.33
C GLN A 37 0.62 6.05 -5.09
N HIS A 38 -0.34 5.21 -4.69
CA HIS A 38 -1.11 5.43 -3.47
C HIS A 38 -0.23 5.51 -2.22
N GLN A 39 0.73 4.59 -2.09
CA GLN A 39 1.67 4.59 -0.97
C GLN A 39 2.55 5.85 -0.95
N ARG A 40 3.02 6.31 -2.11
CA ARG A 40 3.82 7.54 -2.23
C ARG A 40 3.02 8.77 -1.82
N THR A 41 1.80 8.91 -2.34
CA THR A 41 0.93 10.03 -1.98
C THR A 41 0.56 10.02 -0.50
N ALA A 42 0.19 8.87 0.06
CA ALA A 42 -0.12 8.74 1.48
C ALA A 42 1.07 9.11 2.36
N SER A 43 2.28 8.62 2.02
CA SER A 43 3.51 8.93 2.76
C SER A 43 3.88 10.41 2.68
N LEU A 44 3.68 11.03 1.51
CA LEU A 44 3.94 12.46 1.34
C LEU A 44 2.97 13.30 2.18
N LEU A 45 1.67 12.99 2.12
CA LEU A 45 0.65 13.68 2.91
C LEU A 45 0.91 13.55 4.41
N ASP A 46 1.22 12.35 4.91
CA ASP A 46 1.55 12.15 6.35
C ASP A 46 2.75 13.00 6.77
N ARG A 47 3.81 13.06 5.94
CA ARG A 47 4.98 13.90 6.21
C ARG A 47 4.63 15.38 6.25
N LEU A 48 3.85 15.87 5.29
CA LEU A 48 3.44 17.27 5.24
C LEU A 48 2.58 17.66 6.45
N LEU A 49 1.61 16.83 6.80
CA LEU A 49 0.75 17.09 7.96
C LEU A 49 1.53 17.12 9.27
N ARG A 50 2.51 16.24 9.45
CA ARG A 50 3.34 16.18 10.66
C ARG A 50 4.35 17.30 10.76
N ALA A 51 4.96 17.70 9.64
CA ALA A 51 5.94 18.77 9.60
C ALA A 51 5.31 20.18 9.59
N SER A 52 4.00 20.27 9.32
CA SER A 52 3.30 21.55 9.33
C SER A 52 3.31 22.18 10.73
N PRO A 53 3.65 23.49 10.83
CA PRO A 53 3.56 24.22 12.09
C PRO A 53 2.12 24.50 12.53
N ASP A 54 1.16 24.43 11.59
CA ASP A 54 -0.25 24.70 11.89
C ASP A 54 -0.84 23.61 12.78
N ALA A 55 -1.75 23.98 13.67
CA ALA A 55 -2.49 23.02 14.46
C ALA A 55 -3.53 22.28 13.60
N ILE A 56 -3.25 21.01 13.29
CA ILE A 56 -4.12 20.16 12.47
C ILE A 56 -4.58 18.94 13.28
N CYS A 57 -5.89 18.74 13.35
CA CYS A 57 -6.49 17.48 13.80
C CYS A 57 -7.54 16.99 12.80
N VAL A 58 -7.74 15.67 12.76
CA VAL A 58 -8.83 15.03 12.03
C VAL A 58 -9.67 14.27 13.05
N ALA A 59 -10.93 14.66 13.19
CA ALA A 59 -11.89 14.02 14.07
C ALA A 59 -12.99 13.32 13.26
N ARG A 60 -13.52 12.23 13.79
CA ARG A 60 -14.72 11.59 13.24
C ARG A 60 -15.93 12.46 13.58
N PHE A 61 -16.73 12.80 12.57
CA PHE A 61 -17.88 13.67 12.75
C PHE A 61 -18.95 13.12 13.72
N SER A 62 -19.12 11.79 13.77
CA SER A 62 -20.20 11.17 14.56
C SER A 62 -20.01 11.21 16.07
N ASP A 63 -18.79 11.18 16.57
CA ASP A 63 -18.47 11.08 18.01
C ASP A 63 -17.36 12.03 18.47
N GLY A 64 -16.82 12.85 17.57
CA GLY A 64 -15.72 13.78 17.86
C GLY A 64 -14.37 13.09 18.11
N GLN A 65 -14.24 11.78 17.90
CA GLN A 65 -13.01 11.05 18.18
C GLN A 65 -11.87 11.53 17.26
N ILE A 66 -10.79 12.05 17.85
CA ILE A 66 -9.59 12.45 17.12
C ILE A 66 -8.88 11.19 16.60
N ARG A 67 -8.78 11.07 15.27
CA ARG A 67 -8.02 10.00 14.58
C ARG A 67 -6.60 10.41 14.25
N PHE A 68 -6.35 11.71 14.12
CA PHE A 68 -5.04 12.27 13.85
C PHE A 68 -4.91 13.64 14.52
N ALA A 69 -3.75 13.91 15.10
CA ALA A 69 -3.34 15.23 15.56
C ALA A 69 -1.85 15.38 15.27
N ASN A 70 -1.45 16.49 14.66
CA ASN A 70 -0.03 16.79 14.42
C ASN A 70 0.61 17.47 15.64
N ALA A 71 1.93 17.69 15.56
CA ALA A 71 2.69 18.32 16.64
C ALA A 71 2.20 19.75 16.96
N GLY A 72 1.78 20.51 15.94
CA GLY A 72 1.19 21.84 16.12
C GLY A 72 -0.08 21.80 16.96
N PHE A 73 -0.98 20.85 16.69
CA PHE A 73 -2.21 20.69 17.46
C PHE A 73 -1.91 20.29 18.90
N CYS A 74 -1.09 19.25 19.11
CA CYS A 74 -0.74 18.81 20.46
C CYS A 74 -0.10 19.93 21.30
N SER A 75 0.76 20.75 20.69
CA SER A 75 1.39 21.89 21.36
C SER A 75 0.40 23.00 21.72
N MET A 76 -0.65 23.19 20.91
CA MET A 76 -1.70 24.17 21.13
C MET A 76 -2.64 23.77 22.28
N VAL A 77 -3.07 22.50 22.33
CA VAL A 77 -4.04 22.02 23.34
C VAL A 77 -3.37 21.64 24.67
N GLY A 78 -2.05 21.41 24.67
CA GLY A 78 -1.27 21.04 25.86
C GLY A 78 -0.85 22.21 26.76
N ARG A 79 -1.36 23.42 26.51
CA ARG A 79 -1.23 24.60 27.39
C ARG A 79 -2.52 24.84 28.14
#